data_AF-A0A9D3YKZ2-F1
#
_entry.id   AF-A0A9D3YKZ2-F1
#
_cell.length_a   1.000
_cell.length_b   1.000
_cell.length_c   1.000
_cell.angle_alpha   90.00
_cell.angle_beta   90.00
_cell.angle_gamma   90.00
#
_symmetry.space_group_name_H-M   'P 1'
#
loop_
_entity.id
_entity.type
_entity.pdbx_description
1 polymer ?
#
loop_
_entity_poly.entity_id
_entity_poly.type
_entity_poly.pdbx_seq_one_letter_code
_entity_poly.pdbx_strand_id
1 'polypeptide(L)'
;MTACMKEVVKEASKFVSACYGKPDKEEMSITRQTLWAARLGKSGKDMPSLASLPPTTEAFYKNLKRAHIQAYIWKHALDADPPDLDFI
;
A
#
# COMPACT_ATOMS: atom_id res chain seq x y z
N MET A 1 5.39 -18.83 -14.71
CA MET A 1 4.97 -19.26 -13.35
C MET A 1 4.13 -18.12 -12.79
N THR A 2 2.83 -18.33 -12.57
CA THR A 2 1.90 -17.28 -12.15
C THR A 2 1.79 -17.32 -10.62
N ALA A 3 2.13 -16.22 -9.94
CA ALA A 3 2.03 -16.16 -8.48
C ALA A 3 0.56 -16.28 -8.02
N CYS A 4 0.32 -16.97 -6.91
CA CYS A 4 -1.03 -17.06 -6.34
C CYS A 4 -1.45 -15.69 -5.80
N MET A 5 -2.70 -15.26 -6.04
CA MET A 5 -3.19 -13.97 -5.55
C MET A 5 -3.07 -13.81 -4.03
N LYS A 6 -3.18 -14.91 -3.28
CA LYS A 6 -2.98 -14.91 -1.82
C LYS A 6 -1.54 -14.51 -1.45
N GLU A 7 -0.56 -15.00 -2.20
CA GLU A 7 0.85 -14.68 -1.98
C GLU A 7 1.17 -13.25 -2.41
N VAL A 8 0.61 -12.80 -3.54
CA VAL A 8 0.73 -11.41 -4.01
C VAL A 8 0.17 -10.44 -2.96
N VAL A 9 -1.01 -10.72 -2.41
CA VAL A 9 -1.59 -9.89 -1.34
C VAL A 9 -0.74 -9.92 -0.07
N LYS A 10 -0.18 -11.08 0.29
CA LYS A 10 0.71 -11.21 1.45
C LYS A 10 1.96 -10.34 1.32
N GLU A 11 2.67 -10.44 0.20
CA GLU A 11 3.90 -9.67 -0.02
C GLU A 11 3.62 -8.17 -0.18
N ALA A 12 2.54 -7.78 -0.87
CA ALA A 12 2.10 -6.39 -0.92
C ALA A 12 1.77 -5.82 0.48
N SER A 13 1.13 -6.62 1.33
CA SER A 13 0.80 -6.22 2.71
C SER A 13 2.05 -6.00 3.56
N LYS A 14 3.06 -6.87 3.43
CA LYS A 14 4.36 -6.70 4.11
C LYS A 14 5.08 -5.44 3.64
N PHE A 15 5.18 -5.23 2.32
CA PHE A 15 5.83 -4.06 1.73
C PHE A 15 5.20 -2.77 2.25
N VAL A 16 3.88 -2.65 2.16
CA VAL A 16 3.17 -1.46 2.65
C VAL A 16 3.39 -1.26 4.15
N SER A 17 3.32 -2.33 4.95
CA SER A 17 3.53 -2.23 6.40
C SER A 17 4.97 -1.80 6.75
N ALA A 18 5.97 -2.24 5.99
CA ALA A 18 7.35 -1.81 6.12
C ALA A 18 7.54 -0.31 5.83
N CYS A 19 6.84 0.25 4.83
CA CYS A 19 6.85 1.69 4.54
C CYS A 19 6.38 2.56 5.71
N TYR A 20 5.61 1.98 6.65
CA TYR A 20 5.15 2.65 7.86
C TYR A 20 5.92 2.23 9.12
N GLY A 21 7.08 1.57 8.98
CA GLY A 21 7.92 1.15 10.10
C GLY A 21 7.33 -0.03 10.91
N LYS A 22 6.47 -0.85 10.29
CA LYS A 22 5.83 -2.03 10.89
C LYS A 22 6.04 -3.28 10.01
N PRO A 23 7.27 -3.75 9.81
CA PRO A 23 7.59 -4.82 8.84
C PRO A 23 6.94 -6.18 9.18
N ASP A 24 6.65 -6.46 10.45
CA ASP A 24 6.24 -7.79 10.91
C ASP A 24 4.72 -8.05 10.88
N LYS A 25 3.95 -7.20 10.20
CA LYS A 25 2.50 -7.34 10.13
C LYS A 25 2.08 -7.98 8.82
N GLU A 26 1.65 -9.24 8.90
CA GLU A 26 1.14 -9.99 7.74
C GLU A 26 -0.22 -9.48 7.26
N GLU A 27 -1.01 -8.85 8.15
CA GLU A 27 -2.35 -8.37 7.83
C GLU A 27 -2.44 -6.84 7.86
N MET A 28 -2.84 -6.26 6.72
CA MET A 28 -3.01 -4.81 6.56
C MET A 28 -3.98 -4.18 7.58
N SER A 29 -5.00 -4.92 8.01
CA SER A 29 -5.95 -4.47 9.03
C SER A 29 -5.24 -4.16 10.34
N ILE A 30 -4.33 -5.04 10.77
CA ILE A 30 -3.55 -4.89 12.00
C ILE A 30 -2.57 -3.72 11.88
N THR A 31 -1.94 -3.55 10.72
CA THR A 31 -1.06 -2.40 10.44
C THR A 31 -1.83 -1.09 10.54
N ARG A 32 -3.01 -1.00 9.92
CA ARG A 32 -3.86 0.20 9.96
C ARG A 32 -4.31 0.54 11.38
N GLN A 33 -4.75 -0.46 12.14
CA GLN A 33 -5.14 -0.32 13.54
C GLN A 33 -4.00 0.24 14.39
N THR A 34 -2.81 -0.36 14.25
CA THR A 34 -1.62 0.04 15.01
C THR A 34 -1.22 1.48 14.68
N LEU A 35 -1.27 1.88 13.41
CA LEU A 35 -0.95 3.23 12.96
C LEU A 35 -1.95 4.26 13.46
N TRP A 36 -3.24 3.96 13.38
CA TRP A 36 -4.30 4.84 13.85
C TRP A 36 -4.19 5.08 15.37
N ALA A 37 -4.01 4.00 16.14
CA ALA A 37 -3.84 4.06 17.59
C ALA A 37 -2.62 4.91 17.97
N ALA A 38 -1.47 4.66 17.32
CA ALA A 38 -0.25 5.41 17.55
C ALA A 38 -0.37 6.91 17.21
N ARG A 39 -1.05 7.25 16.09
CA ARG A 39 -1.23 8.64 15.68
C ARG A 39 -2.19 9.43 16.56
N LEU A 40 -3.22 8.79 17.11
CA LEU A 40 -4.23 9.47 17.92
C LEU A 40 -4.03 9.34 19.42
N GLY A 41 -2.99 8.62 19.87
CA GLY A 41 -2.79 8.32 21.30
C GLY A 41 -3.94 7.53 21.90
N LYS A 42 -4.66 6.75 21.08
CA LYS A 42 -5.86 6.00 21.47
C LYS A 42 -5.57 4.50 21.57
N SER A 43 -6.39 3.80 22.34
CA SER A 43 -6.35 2.34 22.37
C SER A 43 -7.04 1.77 21.13
N GLY A 44 -6.69 0.55 20.73
CA GLY A 44 -7.36 -0.13 19.61
C GLY A 44 -8.86 -0.37 19.83
N LYS A 45 -9.34 -0.27 21.08
CA LYS A 45 -10.76 -0.40 21.45
C LYS A 45 -11.60 0.84 21.09
N ASP A 46 -10.94 2.00 20.96
CA ASP A 46 -11.60 3.27 20.63
C ASP A 46 -11.66 3.50 19.10
N MET A 47 -11.14 2.56 18.33
CA MET A 47 -11.15 2.65 16.88
C MET A 47 -12.59 2.56 16.39
N PRO A 48 -13.05 3.50 15.55
CA PRO A 48 -14.32 3.32 14.88
C PRO A 48 -14.31 1.95 14.20
N SER A 49 -15.41 1.20 14.33
CA SER A 49 -15.58 0.00 13.51
C SER A 49 -15.24 0.39 12.09
N LEU A 50 -14.25 -0.28 11.49
CA LEU A 50 -13.97 -0.15 10.08
C LEU A 50 -15.20 -0.71 9.37
N ALA A 51 -16.24 0.12 9.26
CA ALA A 51 -17.32 -0.04 8.30
C ALA A 51 -16.74 0.25 6.91
N SER A 52 -15.65 -0.43 6.57
CA SER A 52 -15.25 -0.58 5.19
C SER A 52 -16.25 -1.55 4.62
N LEU A 53 -17.35 -1.01 4.08
CA LEU A 53 -17.97 -1.69 2.96
C LEU A 53 -16.82 -2.09 2.03
N PRO A 54 -16.76 -3.35 1.57
CA PRO A 54 -15.75 -3.73 0.60
C PRO A 54 -15.77 -2.67 -0.50
N PRO A 55 -14.58 -2.18 -0.93
CA PRO A 55 -14.53 -1.15 -1.95
C PRO A 55 -15.43 -1.58 -3.09
N THR A 56 -16.30 -0.68 -3.55
CA THR A 56 -17.15 -1.00 -4.69
C THR A 56 -16.26 -1.53 -5.82
N THR A 57 -16.77 -2.44 -6.62
CA THR A 57 -16.03 -3.01 -7.76
C THR A 57 -15.37 -1.91 -8.59
N GLU A 58 -16.06 -0.80 -8.79
CA GLU A 58 -15.54 0.42 -9.44
C GLU A 58 -14.36 1.06 -8.70
N ALA A 59 -14.48 1.28 -7.38
CA ALA A 59 -13.41 1.85 -6.57
C ALA A 59 -12.17 0.93 -6.54
N PHE A 60 -12.38 -0.39 -6.48
CA PHE A 60 -11.32 -1.38 -6.59
C PHE A 60 -10.61 -1.27 -7.95
N TYR A 61 -11.35 -1.31 -9.06
CA TYR A 61 -10.76 -1.18 -10.41
C TYR A 61 -10.02 0.14 -10.62
N LYS A 62 -10.56 1.25 -10.10
CA LYS A 62 -9.90 2.56 -10.18
C LYS A 62 -8.54 2.55 -9.47
N ASN A 63 -8.47 1.95 -8.27
CA ASN A 63 -7.22 1.84 -7.53
C ASN A 63 -6.25 0.85 -8.17
N LEU A 64 -6.73 -0.27 -8.72
CA LEU A 64 -5.93 -1.23 -9.47
C LEU A 64 -5.25 -0.56 -10.68
N LYS A 65 -6.00 0.22 -11.46
CA LYS A 65 -5.46 0.98 -12.60
C LYS A 65 -4.41 2.00 -12.18
N ARG A 66 -4.65 2.73 -11.09
CA ARG A 66 -3.67 3.68 -10.52
C ARG A 66 -2.38 2.97 -10.10
N ALA A 67 -2.48 1.84 -9.42
CA ALA A 67 -1.31 1.05 -9.03
C ALA A 67 -0.53 0.54 -10.25
N HIS A 68 -1.23 0.09 -11.29
CA HIS A 68 -0.61 -0.36 -12.56
C HIS A 68 0.18 0.76 -13.23
N ILE A 69 -0.42 1.95 -13.35
CA ILE A 69 0.24 3.14 -13.93
C ILE A 69 1.48 3.49 -13.11
N GLN A 70 1.37 3.50 -11.78
CA GLN A 70 2.50 3.82 -10.91
C GLN A 70 3.65 2.82 -11.06
N ALA A 71 3.35 1.52 -11.10
CA ALA A 71 4.35 0.49 -11.31
C ALA A 71 5.02 0.60 -12.69
N TYR A 72 4.24 0.93 -13.73
CA TYR A 72 4.78 1.18 -15.07
C TYR A 72 5.75 2.36 -15.07
N ILE A 73 5.39 3.47 -14.42
CA ILE A 73 6.25 4.66 -14.28
C ILE A 73 7.56 4.29 -13.58
N TRP A 74 7.50 3.56 -12.46
CA TRP A 74 8.71 3.13 -11.75
C TRP A 74 9.59 2.22 -12.58
N LYS A 75 9.00 1.28 -13.33
CA LYS A 75 9.75 0.42 -14.23
C LYS A 75 10.42 1.24 -15.33
N HIS A 76 9.70 2.16 -15.96
CA HIS A 76 10.24 3.00 -17.00
C HIS A 76 11.37 3.91 -16.49
N ALA A 77 11.25 4.44 -15.27
CA ALA A 77 12.29 5.26 -14.65
C ALA A 77 13.60 4.51 -14.36
N LEU A 78 13.61 3.17 -14.33
CA LEU A 78 14.85 2.39 -14.24
C LEU A 78 15.59 2.29 -15.58
N ASP A 79 14.86 2.38 -16.69
CA ASP A 79 15.40 2.23 -18.04
C ASP A 79 15.65 3.59 -18.73
N ALA A 80 15.03 4.66 -18.23
CA ALA A 80 15.18 6.01 -18.78
C ALA A 80 16.41 6.71 -18.20
N ASP A 81 17.22 7.32 -19.06
CA ASP A 81 18.28 8.22 -18.62
C ASP A 81 17.65 9.41 -17.86
N PRO A 82 18.18 9.78 -16.69
CA PRO A 82 17.71 10.97 -16.00
C PRO A 82 17.95 12.19 -16.89
N PRO A 83 17.03 13.18 -16.88
CA PRO A 83 17.27 14.42 -17.61
C PRO A 83 18.53 15.10 -17.09
N ASP A 84 19.23 15.80 -17.99
CA ASP A 84 20.39 16.61 -17.61
C ASP A 84 20.00 17.57 -16.50
N LEU A 85 20.80 17.61 -15.43
CA LEU A 85 20.64 18.60 -14.37
C LEU A 85 21.01 19.96 -14.95
N ASP A 86 20.01 20.81 -15.19
CA ASP A 86 20.21 22.22 -15.50
C ASP A 86 20.92 22.88 -14.30
N PHE A 87 22.24 23.06 -14.40
CA PHE A 87 22.99 23.87 -13.46
C PHE A 87 22.63 25.34 -13.72
N ILE A 88 21.73 25.88 -12.89
CA ILE A 88 21.49 27.33 -12.75
C ILE A 88 22.65 27.95 -11.99
#